data_AF-A0A7W0ZRK6-F1
#
_entry.id   AF-A0A7W0ZRK6-F1
#
_cell.length_a   1.000
_cell.length_b   1.000
_cell.length_c   1.000
_cell.angle_alpha   90.00
_cell.angle_beta   90.00
_cell.angle_gamma   90.00
#
_symmetry.space_group_name_H-M   'P 1'
#
loop_
_entity.id
_entity.type
_entity.pdbx_description
1 polymer ?
#
loop_
_entity_poly.entity_id
_entity_poly.type
_entity_poly.pdbx_seq_one_letter_code
_entity_poly.pdbx_strand_id
1 'polypeptide(L)'
;MLRWLLLVFAVSACGDDAPVDPTPDAPPGPGGNPSIAGTPVSSFETSSCATSVVLALSTQIAEEVDCIMPGQLVPFAETTGIRFSGSAVLPYISQAAKTDLLAAAAAATGRTMSITSGFRTVVQQYLLFRWFQLGRCGIPAAAEPGRSNHESGRALDMSNYNEWISTLAAHGWSHNIPGDPVHFEHLASPDIRGADILAFQRLWNRNALDDQIAEDGDYGPATETRLKMAPAEGFGIGAICGSARLREPTERVELGVDPGALPGGERVHAPVIGGVHVVPDGVVPTGSAGVAADRAPECGH
;
A
#
# COMPACT_ATOMS: atom_id res chain seq x y z
N MET A 1 38.21 64.10 -27.71
CA MET A 1 39.30 64.08 -28.72
C MET A 1 40.05 62.77 -28.46
N LEU A 2 40.23 61.77 -29.32
CA LEU A 2 40.52 61.68 -30.76
C LEU A 2 40.29 60.18 -31.14
N ARG A 3 39.31 59.84 -31.98
CA ARG A 3 39.41 59.43 -33.40
C ARG A 3 40.12 58.08 -33.71
N TRP A 4 39.30 57.06 -34.03
CA TRP A 4 39.39 55.99 -35.05
C TRP A 4 40.72 55.25 -35.32
N LEU A 5 40.66 53.91 -35.34
CA LEU A 5 41.11 53.10 -36.49
C LEU A 5 40.36 51.75 -36.55
N LEU A 6 39.65 51.51 -37.67
CA LEU A 6 39.20 50.19 -38.10
C LEU A 6 40.42 49.37 -38.57
N LEU A 7 40.41 48.07 -38.30
CA LEU A 7 41.09 47.09 -39.14
C LEU A 7 40.18 45.87 -39.32
N VAL A 8 39.72 45.71 -40.56
CA VAL A 8 38.99 44.55 -41.08
C VAL A 8 40.04 43.57 -41.60
N PHE A 9 40.02 42.33 -41.10
CA PHE A 9 40.63 41.20 -41.79
C PHE A 9 39.53 40.26 -42.24
N ALA A 10 39.33 40.18 -43.55
CA ALA A 10 38.56 39.13 -44.20
C ALA A 10 39.49 37.93 -44.42
N VAL A 11 39.13 36.77 -43.87
CA VAL A 11 39.68 35.48 -44.31
C VAL A 11 38.54 34.71 -44.95
N SER A 12 38.66 34.52 -46.26
CA SER A 12 37.81 33.67 -47.07
C SER A 12 38.27 32.22 -46.88
N ALA A 13 37.38 31.36 -46.37
CA ALA A 13 37.54 29.91 -46.44
C ALA A 13 36.40 29.36 -47.30
N CYS A 14 36.75 28.85 -48.48
CA CYS A 14 35.86 28.06 -49.32
C CYS A 14 35.71 26.67 -48.69
N GLY A 15 34.46 26.22 -48.59
CA GLY A 15 34.11 24.89 -48.11
C GLY A 15 34.31 23.82 -49.17
N ASP A 16 34.56 22.61 -48.69
CA ASP A 16 34.32 21.34 -49.38
C ASP A 16 33.49 20.46 -48.42
N ASP A 17 32.18 20.68 -48.40
CA ASP A 17 31.21 19.77 -47.77
C ASP A 17 30.98 18.59 -48.74
N ALA A 18 31.71 17.50 -48.51
CA ALA A 18 31.36 16.22 -49.10
C ALA A 18 30.15 15.63 -48.34
N PRO A 19 29.09 15.18 -49.04
CA PRO A 19 27.95 14.54 -48.40
C PRO A 19 28.39 13.18 -47.85
N VAL A 20 28.33 13.04 -46.52
CA VAL A 20 28.42 11.74 -45.86
C VAL A 20 27.07 11.04 -46.09
N ASP A 21 27.13 9.97 -46.88
CA ASP A 21 26.01 9.08 -47.19
C ASP A 21 25.45 8.47 -45.87
N PRO A 22 24.14 8.58 -45.57
CA PRO A 22 23.57 7.95 -44.40
C PRO A 22 23.57 6.43 -44.60
N THR A 23 24.39 5.73 -43.83
CA THR A 23 24.31 4.27 -43.75
C THR A 23 22.89 3.86 -43.34
N PRO A 24 22.28 2.87 -44.03
CA PRO A 24 20.95 2.40 -43.68
C PRO A 24 20.93 1.83 -42.26
N ASP A 25 19.88 2.19 -41.54
CA ASP A 25 19.62 1.89 -40.13
C ASP A 25 20.05 0.47 -39.73
N ALA A 26 20.91 0.40 -38.71
CA ALA A 26 21.08 -0.81 -37.94
C ALA A 26 19.72 -1.19 -37.31
N PRO A 27 19.31 -2.47 -37.34
CA PRO A 27 18.04 -2.87 -36.75
C PRO A 27 18.03 -2.54 -35.25
N PRO A 28 16.89 -2.11 -34.67
CA PRO A 28 16.80 -1.86 -33.24
C PRO A 28 17.17 -3.15 -32.49
N GLY A 29 18.15 -3.05 -31.60
CA GLY A 29 18.53 -4.14 -30.73
C GLY A 29 17.34 -4.60 -29.87
N PRO A 30 17.26 -5.88 -29.48
CA PRO A 30 16.20 -6.36 -28.59
C PRO A 30 16.53 -5.89 -27.17
N GLY A 31 16.04 -4.71 -26.79
CA GLY A 31 16.33 -4.11 -25.49
C GLY A 31 15.60 -2.80 -25.28
N GLY A 32 14.30 -2.75 -25.56
CA GLY A 32 13.48 -1.63 -25.12
C GLY A 32 13.43 -1.61 -23.59
N ASN A 33 13.72 -0.45 -23.00
CA ASN A 33 13.67 -0.22 -21.56
C ASN A 33 12.28 -0.69 -21.03
N PRO A 34 12.19 -1.61 -20.04
CA PRO A 34 10.92 -2.08 -19.51
C PRO A 34 10.02 -0.93 -19.05
N SER A 35 9.00 -0.64 -19.87
CA SER A 35 8.10 0.53 -19.86
C SER A 35 7.99 1.37 -18.56
N ILE A 36 8.65 2.54 -18.56
CA ILE A 36 8.25 3.73 -17.78
C ILE A 36 7.09 4.51 -18.43
N ALA A 37 6.39 3.92 -19.41
CA ALA A 37 5.27 4.57 -20.07
C ALA A 37 4.06 4.67 -19.15
N GLY A 38 3.35 5.80 -19.23
CA GLY A 38 2.19 6.12 -18.41
C GLY A 38 2.07 7.63 -18.23
N THR A 39 1.15 8.07 -17.38
CA THR A 39 1.03 9.48 -17.01
C THR A 39 2.09 9.81 -15.96
N PRO A 40 3.05 10.72 -16.22
CA PRO A 40 4.06 11.07 -15.23
C PRO A 40 3.41 11.63 -13.95
N VAL A 41 3.89 11.23 -12.77
CA VAL A 41 3.41 11.75 -11.46
C VAL A 41 3.37 13.28 -11.43
N SER A 42 4.38 13.93 -12.01
CA SER A 42 4.47 15.40 -12.09
C SER A 42 3.27 16.07 -12.79
N SER A 43 2.57 15.36 -13.67
CA SER A 43 1.35 15.85 -14.33
C SER A 43 0.25 16.24 -13.33
N PHE A 44 0.27 15.68 -12.12
CA PHE A 44 -0.73 15.91 -11.08
C PHE A 44 -0.37 17.04 -10.10
N GLU A 45 0.80 17.68 -10.22
CA GLU A 45 1.19 18.83 -9.39
C GLU A 45 0.21 20.00 -9.52
N THR A 46 -0.34 20.20 -10.72
CA THR A 46 -1.27 21.31 -11.02
C THR A 46 -2.65 20.86 -11.47
N SER A 47 -2.84 19.59 -11.87
CA SER A 47 -4.10 19.10 -12.43
C SER A 47 -5.01 18.36 -11.44
N SER A 48 -4.50 17.98 -10.26
CA SER A 48 -5.26 17.25 -9.24
C SER A 48 -5.01 17.80 -7.83
N CYS A 49 -5.84 17.34 -6.89
CA CYS A 49 -5.71 17.50 -5.43
C CYS A 49 -5.99 16.17 -4.69
N ALA A 50 -6.00 15.03 -5.39
CA ALA A 50 -6.30 13.72 -4.83
C ALA A 50 -5.13 12.77 -5.04
N THR A 51 -4.60 12.19 -3.96
CA THR A 51 -3.51 11.21 -4.04
C THR A 51 -3.95 9.85 -4.60
N SER A 52 -5.25 9.64 -4.81
CA SER A 52 -5.78 8.46 -5.51
C SER A 52 -5.25 8.33 -6.94
N VAL A 53 -4.81 9.43 -7.56
CA VAL A 53 -4.22 9.42 -8.92
C VAL A 53 -2.92 8.61 -9.02
N VAL A 54 -2.22 8.37 -7.90
CA VAL A 54 -0.99 7.57 -7.83
C VAL A 54 -1.16 6.29 -7.00
N LEU A 55 -2.40 5.86 -6.74
CA LEU A 55 -2.66 4.72 -5.85
C LEU A 55 -2.08 3.40 -6.41
N ALA A 56 -2.13 3.21 -7.73
CA ALA A 56 -1.60 2.02 -8.37
C ALA A 56 -0.07 1.92 -8.21
N LEU A 57 0.67 2.99 -8.53
CA LEU A 57 2.11 3.07 -8.26
C LEU A 57 2.42 2.91 -6.76
N SER A 58 1.63 3.53 -5.90
CA SER A 58 1.83 3.45 -4.44
C SER A 58 1.60 2.03 -3.89
N THR A 59 0.70 1.27 -4.51
CA THR A 59 0.47 -0.13 -4.16
C THR A 59 1.69 -0.98 -4.53
N GLN A 60 2.27 -0.80 -5.71
CA GLN A 60 3.50 -1.49 -6.10
C GLN A 60 4.67 -1.18 -5.14
N ILE A 61 4.79 0.07 -4.71
CA ILE A 61 5.80 0.48 -3.73
C ILE A 61 5.56 -0.24 -2.39
N ALA A 62 4.32 -0.25 -1.88
CA ALA A 62 3.99 -0.94 -0.63
C ALA A 62 4.25 -2.46 -0.70
N GLU A 63 3.93 -3.09 -1.83
CA GLU A 63 4.23 -4.50 -2.08
C GLU A 63 5.74 -4.78 -2.12
N GLU A 64 6.52 -3.91 -2.75
CA GLU A 64 7.99 -4.02 -2.77
C GLU A 64 8.58 -3.77 -1.38
N VAL A 65 7.99 -2.89 -0.56
CA VAL A 65 8.36 -2.74 0.86
C VAL A 65 8.13 -4.05 1.63
N ASP A 66 6.98 -4.72 1.44
CA ASP A 66 6.74 -6.03 2.09
C ASP A 66 7.72 -7.10 1.58
N CYS A 67 8.16 -7.03 0.31
CA CYS A 67 9.24 -7.90 -0.19
C CYS A 67 10.59 -7.63 0.52
N ILE A 68 10.93 -6.36 0.80
CA ILE A 68 12.20 -5.97 1.46
C ILE A 68 12.13 -6.31 2.96
N MET A 69 10.98 -6.11 3.59
CA MET A 69 10.77 -6.26 5.03
C MET A 69 9.46 -6.99 5.35
N PRO A 70 9.41 -8.32 5.16
CA PRO A 70 8.20 -9.10 5.37
C PRO A 70 7.58 -8.85 6.75
N GLY A 71 6.31 -8.48 6.77
CA GLY A 71 5.53 -8.25 7.99
C GLY A 71 5.70 -6.87 8.64
N GLN A 72 6.63 -6.03 8.14
CA GLN A 72 6.77 -4.65 8.61
C GLN A 72 5.78 -3.68 7.96
N LEU A 73 5.19 -4.07 6.83
CA LEU A 73 4.13 -3.32 6.17
C LEU A 73 3.13 -4.30 5.55
N VAL A 74 1.98 -4.48 6.19
CA VAL A 74 0.97 -5.47 5.78
C VAL A 74 -0.35 -4.79 5.40
N PRO A 75 -1.12 -5.37 4.47
CA PRO A 75 -2.43 -4.83 4.14
C PRO A 75 -3.43 -5.04 5.29
N PHE A 76 -4.34 -4.10 5.48
CA PHE A 76 -5.55 -4.25 6.30
C PHE A 76 -6.79 -3.89 5.47
N ALA A 77 -7.97 -4.27 5.96
CA ALA A 77 -9.21 -4.14 5.22
C ALA A 77 -10.30 -3.48 6.07
N GLU A 78 -11.33 -2.98 5.41
CA GLU A 78 -12.55 -2.57 6.08
C GLU A 78 -13.17 -3.75 6.86
N THR A 79 -13.79 -3.43 7.98
CA THR A 79 -14.56 -4.35 8.83
C THR A 79 -15.79 -3.61 9.35
N THR A 80 -16.65 -4.25 10.14
CA THR A 80 -17.73 -3.53 10.83
C THR A 80 -17.21 -2.37 11.70
N GLY A 81 -16.00 -2.49 12.26
CA GLY A 81 -15.38 -1.47 13.09
C GLY A 81 -14.41 -0.52 12.36
N ILE A 82 -14.14 -0.73 11.06
CA ILE A 82 -13.18 0.07 10.28
C ILE A 82 -13.75 0.37 8.89
N ARG A 83 -13.81 1.64 8.52
CA ARG A 83 -14.23 2.13 7.21
C ARG A 83 -13.17 3.07 6.64
N PHE A 84 -12.90 2.98 5.34
CA PHE A 84 -12.08 3.94 4.62
C PHE A 84 -12.94 5.10 4.12
N SER A 85 -12.50 6.31 4.38
CA SER A 85 -13.24 7.54 4.06
C SER A 85 -13.15 7.93 2.58
N GLY A 86 -12.27 7.27 1.81
CA GLY A 86 -12.13 7.52 0.38
C GLY A 86 -11.15 6.57 -0.29
N SER A 87 -11.11 6.60 -1.62
CA SER A 87 -10.26 5.74 -2.44
C SER A 87 -8.77 6.07 -2.37
N ALA A 88 -8.39 7.18 -1.75
CA ALA A 88 -7.00 7.58 -1.58
C ALA A 88 -6.29 6.84 -0.42
N VAL A 89 -7.04 6.15 0.45
CA VAL A 89 -6.46 5.38 1.55
C VAL A 89 -5.66 4.22 0.97
N LEU A 90 -4.34 4.23 1.23
CA LEU A 90 -3.48 3.08 0.98
C LEU A 90 -3.46 2.22 2.25
N PRO A 91 -4.13 1.06 2.25
CA PRO A 91 -4.49 0.39 3.49
C PRO A 91 -3.39 -0.56 3.95
N TYR A 92 -2.22 0.01 4.21
CA TYR A 92 -1.06 -0.69 4.76
C TYR A 92 -0.65 -0.06 6.08
N ILE A 93 -0.24 -0.90 7.03
CA ILE A 93 0.38 -0.53 8.32
C ILE A 93 1.23 -1.72 8.80
N SER A 94 2.09 -1.52 9.79
CA SER A 94 2.83 -2.62 10.42
C SER A 94 1.91 -3.69 11.00
N GLN A 95 2.39 -4.94 11.06
CA GLN A 95 1.59 -6.06 11.57
C GLN A 95 1.15 -5.87 13.03
N ALA A 96 2.00 -5.29 13.88
CA ALA A 96 1.64 -5.00 15.28
C ALA A 96 0.52 -3.95 15.35
N ALA A 97 0.68 -2.82 14.65
CA ALA A 97 -0.35 -1.79 14.57
C ALA A 97 -1.69 -2.34 14.06
N LYS A 98 -1.66 -3.19 13.03
CA LYS A 98 -2.87 -3.87 12.53
C LYS A 98 -3.57 -4.69 13.60
N THR A 99 -2.83 -5.49 14.35
CA THR A 99 -3.38 -6.32 15.44
C THR A 99 -4.10 -5.44 16.46
N ASP A 100 -3.45 -4.37 16.91
CA ASP A 100 -4.00 -3.50 17.95
C ASP A 100 -5.14 -2.61 17.44
N LEU A 101 -5.12 -2.19 16.17
CA LEU A 101 -6.25 -1.52 15.52
C LEU A 101 -7.50 -2.40 15.50
N LEU A 102 -7.34 -3.68 15.15
CA LEU A 102 -8.45 -4.64 15.13
C LEU A 102 -8.96 -4.95 16.54
N ALA A 103 -8.08 -5.01 17.54
CA ALA A 103 -8.47 -5.16 18.93
C ALA A 103 -9.28 -3.95 19.42
N ALA A 104 -8.86 -2.73 19.10
CA ALA A 104 -9.59 -1.50 19.40
C ALA A 104 -10.98 -1.47 18.73
N ALA A 105 -11.06 -1.88 17.46
CA ALA A 105 -12.31 -1.99 16.74
C ALA A 105 -13.27 -2.99 17.42
N ALA A 106 -12.76 -4.13 17.88
CA ALA A 106 -13.56 -5.16 18.55
C ALA A 106 -14.02 -4.74 19.95
N ALA A 107 -13.20 -3.98 20.70
CA ALA A 107 -13.54 -3.49 22.03
C ALA A 107 -14.66 -2.44 22.03
N ALA A 108 -14.83 -1.71 20.93
CA ALA A 108 -15.81 -0.63 20.77
C ALA A 108 -17.01 -1.07 19.92
N THR A 109 -17.70 -2.13 20.33
CA THR A 109 -18.84 -2.71 19.59
C THR A 109 -19.89 -1.65 19.25
N GLY A 110 -20.37 -1.63 18.00
CA GLY A 110 -21.37 -0.67 17.52
C GLY A 110 -20.79 0.68 17.09
N ARG A 111 -19.46 0.85 17.10
CA ARG A 111 -18.76 2.03 16.59
C ARG A 111 -17.88 1.66 15.40
N THR A 112 -17.66 2.62 14.50
CA THR A 112 -16.83 2.44 13.31
C THR A 112 -15.79 3.57 13.20
N MET A 113 -14.53 3.19 13.03
CA MET A 113 -13.45 4.13 12.72
C MET A 113 -13.58 4.60 11.27
N SER A 114 -13.52 5.92 11.05
CA SER A 114 -13.48 6.51 9.71
C SER A 114 -12.05 6.90 9.37
N ILE A 115 -11.29 5.95 8.85
CA ILE A 115 -9.88 6.11 8.51
C ILE A 115 -9.77 6.96 7.24
N THR A 116 -9.03 8.06 7.31
CA THR A 116 -8.78 8.97 6.18
C THR A 116 -7.40 8.76 5.58
N SER A 117 -6.45 8.23 6.35
CA SER A 117 -5.10 7.93 5.87
C SER A 117 -4.46 6.81 6.69
N GLY A 118 -3.63 6.00 6.04
CA GLY A 118 -2.76 5.01 6.68
C GLY A 118 -1.33 5.23 6.23
N PHE A 119 -0.66 4.19 5.73
CA PHE A 119 0.62 4.39 5.06
C PHE A 119 0.48 5.38 3.89
N ARG A 120 1.44 6.30 3.77
CA ARG A 120 1.61 7.14 2.57
C ARG A 120 2.99 6.84 2.02
N THR A 121 3.06 6.47 0.75
CA THR A 121 4.35 6.31 0.07
C THR A 121 4.97 7.66 -0.24
N VAL A 122 6.27 7.64 -0.55
CA VAL A 122 7.04 8.76 -1.07
C VAL A 122 6.34 9.47 -2.24
N VAL A 123 5.58 8.74 -3.06
CA VAL A 123 4.87 9.31 -4.22
C VAL A 123 3.61 10.07 -3.79
N GLN A 124 2.83 9.54 -2.85
CA GLN A 124 1.68 10.27 -2.28
C GLN A 124 2.18 11.48 -1.48
N GLN A 125 3.25 11.31 -0.72
CA GLN A 125 3.85 12.37 0.08
C GLN A 125 4.44 13.47 -0.80
N TYR A 126 5.08 13.12 -1.92
CA TYR A 126 5.54 14.06 -2.93
C TYR A 126 4.41 14.97 -3.41
N LEU A 127 3.28 14.42 -3.84
CA LEU A 127 2.17 15.24 -4.33
C LEU A 127 1.62 16.17 -3.24
N LEU A 128 1.44 15.67 -2.00
CA LEU A 128 1.00 16.51 -0.88
C LEU A 128 1.98 17.64 -0.58
N PHE A 129 3.28 17.35 -0.57
CA PHE A 129 4.33 18.33 -0.34
C PHE A 129 4.38 19.38 -1.46
N ARG A 130 4.25 18.97 -2.73
CA ARG A 130 4.20 19.88 -3.87
C ARG A 130 2.95 20.76 -3.86
N TRP A 131 1.78 20.21 -3.55
CA TRP A 131 0.56 21.00 -3.43
C TRP A 131 0.64 22.00 -2.29
N PHE A 132 1.23 21.63 -1.15
CA PHE A 132 1.56 22.56 -0.06
C PHE A 132 2.49 23.70 -0.53
N GLN A 133 3.61 23.38 -1.18
CA GLN A 133 4.56 24.38 -1.69
C GLN A 133 3.93 25.34 -2.71
N LEU A 134 2.98 24.86 -3.50
CA LEU A 134 2.24 25.66 -4.49
C LEU A 134 1.03 26.40 -3.89
N GLY A 135 0.74 26.25 -2.60
CA GLY A 135 -0.45 26.84 -1.96
C GLY A 135 -1.78 26.30 -2.50
N ARG A 136 -1.79 25.05 -2.97
CA ARG A 136 -2.97 24.38 -3.56
C ARG A 136 -3.62 23.42 -2.57
N CYS A 137 -4.85 23.03 -2.88
CA CYS A 137 -5.57 21.95 -2.20
C CYS A 137 -5.84 22.17 -0.70
N GLY A 138 -5.66 23.41 -0.20
CA GLY A 138 -5.94 23.76 1.19
C GLY A 138 -5.03 23.06 2.20
N ILE A 139 -3.84 22.62 1.80
CA ILE A 139 -2.91 21.88 2.66
C ILE A 139 -2.13 22.90 3.52
N PRO A 140 -2.32 22.93 4.85
CA PRO A 140 -1.69 23.93 5.72
C PRO A 140 -0.22 23.62 6.02
N ALA A 141 0.14 22.33 5.98
CA ALA A 141 1.50 21.83 6.20
C ALA A 141 1.65 20.45 5.55
N ALA A 142 2.84 20.17 5.05
CA ALA A 142 3.24 18.84 4.62
C ALA A 142 4.74 18.66 4.87
N ALA A 143 5.13 17.50 5.41
CA ALA A 143 6.54 17.15 5.56
C ALA A 143 7.19 16.90 4.18
N GLU A 144 8.49 17.12 4.10
CA GLU A 144 9.29 16.64 2.97
C GLU A 144 9.16 15.12 2.83
N PRO A 145 9.16 14.57 1.59
CA PRO A 145 9.21 13.11 1.39
C PRO A 145 10.41 12.48 2.11
N GLY A 146 10.20 11.29 2.66
CA GLY A 146 11.11 10.60 3.57
C GLY A 146 11.05 11.08 5.03
N ARG A 147 10.23 12.09 5.35
CA ARG A 147 10.11 12.65 6.71
C ARG A 147 8.72 12.52 7.31
N SER A 148 7.70 12.20 6.52
CA SER A 148 6.32 12.09 6.99
C SER A 148 6.13 10.93 7.95
N ASN A 149 5.40 11.15 9.05
CA ASN A 149 5.02 10.06 9.95
C ASN A 149 4.26 8.93 9.23
N HIS A 150 3.55 9.22 8.15
CA HIS A 150 2.84 8.18 7.38
C HIS A 150 3.74 7.29 6.54
N GLU A 151 4.96 7.73 6.22
CA GLU A 151 5.98 6.91 5.55
C GLU A 151 6.62 5.91 6.54
N SER A 152 6.31 6.01 7.84
CA SER A 152 6.83 5.09 8.88
C SER A 152 6.10 3.75 8.95
N GLY A 153 4.97 3.58 8.26
CA GLY A 153 4.14 2.37 8.36
C GLY A 153 3.37 2.20 9.68
N ARG A 154 3.46 3.16 10.61
CA ARG A 154 2.80 3.07 11.94
C ARG A 154 1.83 4.22 12.26
N ALA A 155 1.52 5.07 11.28
CA ALA A 155 0.59 6.18 11.46
C ALA A 155 -0.79 5.91 10.85
N LEU A 156 -1.82 6.52 11.43
CA LEU A 156 -3.19 6.57 10.92
C LEU A 156 -3.76 7.97 11.12
N ASP A 157 -4.55 8.44 10.16
CA ASP A 157 -5.43 9.59 10.35
C ASP A 157 -6.89 9.13 10.33
N MET A 158 -7.71 9.76 11.18
CA MET A 158 -9.15 9.46 11.28
C MET A 158 -9.99 10.72 11.41
N SER A 159 -11.11 10.78 10.68
CA SER A 159 -12.01 11.94 10.71
C SER A 159 -12.83 12.03 12.00
N ASN A 160 -13.22 10.90 12.59
CA ASN A 160 -13.90 10.84 13.89
C ASN A 160 -12.94 10.57 15.07
N TYR A 161 -11.70 11.07 14.98
CA TYR A 161 -10.63 10.82 15.97
C TYR A 161 -11.06 11.02 17.43
N ASN A 162 -11.86 12.05 17.69
CA ASN A 162 -12.27 12.48 19.03
C ASN A 162 -13.02 11.40 19.79
N GLU A 163 -13.72 10.52 19.08
CA GLU A 163 -14.42 9.39 19.68
C GLU A 163 -13.44 8.26 20.08
N TRP A 164 -12.29 8.15 19.41
CA TRP A 164 -11.40 6.99 19.47
C TRP A 164 -10.15 7.18 20.34
N ILE A 165 -9.85 8.41 20.79
CA ILE A 165 -8.64 8.73 21.56
C ILE A 165 -8.42 7.73 22.71
N SER A 166 -9.37 7.59 23.63
CA SER A 166 -9.20 6.72 24.80
C SER A 166 -9.14 5.25 24.45
N THR A 167 -9.92 4.81 23.46
CA THR A 167 -9.93 3.41 23.01
C THR A 167 -8.59 3.05 22.37
N LEU A 168 -8.12 3.85 21.41
CA LEU A 168 -6.85 3.62 20.74
C LEU A 168 -5.65 3.73 21.69
N ALA A 169 -5.67 4.65 22.66
CA ALA A 169 -4.65 4.74 23.69
C ALA A 169 -4.55 3.47 24.55
N ALA A 170 -5.69 2.83 24.88
CA ALA A 170 -5.70 1.55 25.58
C ALA A 170 -5.11 0.39 24.75
N HIS A 171 -4.97 0.58 23.44
CA HIS A 171 -4.40 -0.36 22.47
C HIS A 171 -3.09 0.16 21.86
N GLY A 172 -2.30 0.94 22.60
CA GLY A 172 -0.92 1.26 22.21
C GLY A 172 -0.74 2.36 21.15
N TRP A 173 -1.82 3.05 20.77
CA TRP A 173 -1.75 4.19 19.85
C TRP A 173 -1.58 5.51 20.62
N SER A 174 -0.58 6.27 20.22
CA SER A 174 -0.30 7.62 20.70
C SER A 174 -1.11 8.66 19.93
N HIS A 175 -1.63 9.66 20.64
CA HIS A 175 -2.34 10.83 20.09
C HIS A 175 -1.71 12.11 20.62
N ASN A 176 -0.49 12.41 20.17
CA ASN A 176 0.34 13.46 20.77
C ASN A 176 1.01 14.40 19.75
N ILE A 177 0.60 14.37 18.47
CA ILE A 177 1.14 15.26 17.45
C ILE A 177 0.50 16.65 17.57
N PRO A 178 1.28 17.69 17.95
CA PRO A 178 0.73 19.03 18.10
C PRO A 178 0.23 19.60 16.77
N GLY A 179 -0.98 20.15 16.77
CA GLY A 179 -1.57 20.78 15.59
C GLY A 179 -2.15 19.80 14.56
N ASP A 180 -2.07 18.49 14.79
CA ASP A 180 -2.64 17.46 13.92
C ASP A 180 -3.56 16.50 14.71
N PRO A 181 -4.77 16.95 15.08
CA PRO A 181 -5.63 16.20 15.99
C PRO A 181 -6.22 14.93 15.36
N VAL A 182 -6.12 14.74 14.04
CA VAL A 182 -6.62 13.50 13.40
C VAL A 182 -5.62 12.34 13.50
N HIS A 183 -4.38 12.63 13.91
CA HIS A 183 -3.23 11.75 13.76
C HIS A 183 -2.99 10.84 14.97
N PHE A 184 -2.75 9.56 14.69
CA PHE A 184 -2.32 8.56 15.68
C PHE A 184 -1.06 7.85 15.22
N GLU A 185 -0.17 7.52 16.17
CA GLU A 185 1.02 6.70 15.93
C GLU A 185 1.08 5.47 16.84
N HIS A 186 1.32 4.29 16.27
CA HIS A 186 1.59 3.07 17.03
C HIS A 186 3.08 2.95 17.35
N LEU A 187 3.54 3.61 18.42
CA LEU A 187 4.97 3.79 18.72
C LEU A 187 5.74 2.51 19.07
N ALA A 188 5.04 1.42 19.42
CA ALA A 188 5.66 0.11 19.60
C ALA A 188 6.04 -0.56 18.27
N SER A 189 5.49 -0.10 17.15
CA SER A 189 5.91 -0.54 15.82
C SER A 189 7.21 0.12 15.37
N PRO A 190 8.06 -0.60 14.61
CA PRO A 190 9.24 -0.02 14.00
C PRO A 190 8.90 1.18 13.11
N ASP A 191 9.81 2.14 13.07
CA ASP A 191 9.79 3.25 12.12
C ASP A 191 10.53 2.81 10.85
N ILE A 192 9.79 2.66 9.74
CA ILE A 192 10.37 2.18 8.49
C ILE A 192 10.54 3.25 7.42
N ARG A 193 10.56 4.54 7.80
CA ARG A 193 10.80 5.63 6.84
C ARG A 193 12.09 5.39 6.04
N GLY A 194 12.01 5.61 4.74
CA GLY A 194 13.10 5.31 3.80
C GLY A 194 12.94 3.98 3.07
N ALA A 195 12.18 3.03 3.62
CA ALA A 195 11.96 1.75 2.95
C ALA A 195 11.11 1.87 1.68
N ASP A 196 10.15 2.78 1.68
CA ASP A 196 9.33 3.10 0.50
C ASP A 196 10.11 3.85 -0.57
N ILE A 197 11.08 4.68 -0.16
CA ILE A 197 12.04 5.30 -1.07
C ILE A 197 12.93 4.22 -1.70
N LEU A 198 13.47 3.31 -0.90
CA LEU A 198 14.26 2.18 -1.39
C LEU A 198 13.43 1.30 -2.35
N ALA A 199 12.19 0.99 -1.98
CA ALA A 199 11.27 0.24 -2.84
C ALA A 199 11.01 0.96 -4.17
N PHE A 200 10.79 2.27 -4.15
CA PHE A 200 10.67 3.07 -5.36
C PHE A 200 11.94 3.02 -6.22
N GLN A 201 13.12 3.16 -5.62
CA GLN A 201 14.40 3.10 -6.34
C GLN A 201 14.61 1.74 -7.02
N ARG A 202 14.29 0.63 -6.34
CA ARG A 202 14.33 -0.72 -6.91
C ARG A 202 13.36 -0.89 -8.08
N LEU A 203 12.14 -0.40 -7.92
CA LEU A 203 11.12 -0.42 -8.98
C LEU A 203 11.57 0.42 -10.18
N TRP A 204 12.13 1.60 -9.94
CA TRP A 204 12.68 2.45 -10.99
C TRP A 204 13.79 1.74 -11.76
N ASN A 205 14.83 1.26 -11.08
CA ASN A 205 15.99 0.60 -11.71
C ASN A 205 15.62 -0.65 -12.51
N ARG A 206 14.53 -1.32 -12.13
CA ARG A 206 13.98 -2.49 -12.84
C ARG A 206 13.29 -2.13 -14.16
N ASN A 207 12.79 -0.90 -14.27
CA ASN A 207 12.03 -0.40 -15.42
C ASN A 207 12.85 0.62 -16.26
N ALA A 208 13.93 1.16 -15.72
CA ALA A 208 14.79 2.15 -16.36
C ALA A 208 16.27 1.73 -16.33
N LEU A 209 16.59 0.67 -17.09
CA LEU A 209 17.92 0.05 -17.19
C LEU A 209 19.02 1.03 -17.62
N ASP A 210 18.70 1.99 -18.49
CA ASP A 210 19.65 3.00 -18.97
C ASP A 210 19.71 4.27 -18.09
N ASP A 211 18.89 4.36 -17.04
CA ASP A 211 18.79 5.54 -16.17
C ASP A 211 18.73 5.15 -14.68
N GLN A 212 19.64 4.29 -14.24
CA GLN A 212 19.64 3.79 -12.86
C GLN A 212 20.03 4.87 -11.84
N ILE A 213 19.46 4.74 -10.64
CA ILE A 213 19.75 5.56 -9.46
C ILE A 213 20.25 4.69 -8.30
N ALA A 214 20.85 5.31 -7.29
CA ALA A 214 21.23 4.60 -6.07
C ALA A 214 19.99 4.01 -5.37
N GLU A 215 20.13 2.80 -4.82
CA GLU A 215 19.14 2.13 -3.98
C GLU A 215 19.56 2.29 -2.51
N ASP A 216 19.56 3.53 -2.03
CA ASP A 216 20.05 3.93 -0.71
C ASP A 216 18.93 4.24 0.31
N GLY A 217 17.68 4.31 -0.14
CA GLY A 217 16.54 4.70 0.70
C GLY A 217 16.46 6.20 1.00
N ASP A 218 17.31 7.02 0.36
CA ASP A 218 17.36 8.46 0.59
C ASP A 218 16.55 9.25 -0.45
N TYR A 219 15.75 10.19 0.04
CA TYR A 219 15.05 11.15 -0.82
C TYR A 219 16.00 12.30 -1.18
N GLY A 220 16.66 12.17 -2.33
CA GLY A 220 17.53 13.20 -2.91
C GLY A 220 17.07 13.67 -4.29
N PRO A 221 17.78 14.64 -4.91
CA PRO A 221 17.44 15.17 -6.22
C PRO A 221 17.33 14.11 -7.32
N ALA A 222 18.17 13.06 -7.27
CA ALA A 222 18.10 11.95 -8.22
C ALA A 222 16.76 11.19 -8.08
N THR A 223 16.41 10.77 -6.86
CA THR A 223 15.13 10.12 -6.54
C THR A 223 13.94 11.00 -6.96
N GLU A 224 13.94 12.28 -6.62
CA GLU A 224 12.84 13.20 -6.96
C GLU A 224 12.65 13.35 -8.48
N THR A 225 13.74 13.52 -9.24
CA THR A 225 13.66 13.62 -10.70
C THR A 225 12.99 12.39 -11.30
N ARG A 226 13.30 11.20 -10.81
CA ARG A 226 12.73 9.94 -11.31
C ARG A 226 11.31 9.72 -10.83
N LEU A 227 11.00 10.11 -9.59
CA LEU A 227 9.65 10.08 -9.05
C LEU A 227 8.69 10.92 -9.90
N LYS A 228 9.10 12.12 -10.30
CA LYS A 228 8.33 12.99 -11.20
C LYS A 228 8.00 12.36 -12.55
N MET A 229 8.90 11.52 -13.06
CA MET A 229 8.78 10.82 -14.35
C MET A 229 8.02 9.51 -14.25
N ALA A 230 7.95 8.91 -13.06
CA ALA A 230 7.34 7.60 -12.85
C ALA A 230 5.87 7.58 -13.33
N PRO A 231 5.40 6.47 -13.91
CA PRO A 231 4.02 6.31 -14.33
C PRO A 231 3.10 6.21 -13.10
N ALA A 232 2.14 7.13 -12.97
CA ALA A 232 1.21 7.16 -11.85
C ALA A 232 0.33 5.89 -11.75
N GLU A 233 0.09 5.25 -12.89
CA GLU A 233 -0.61 3.97 -13.03
C GLU A 233 0.23 2.77 -12.58
N GLY A 234 1.52 2.97 -12.26
CA GLY A 234 2.46 1.92 -11.89
C GLY A 234 3.40 1.53 -13.03
N PHE A 235 4.52 0.91 -12.66
CA PHE A 235 5.52 0.41 -13.59
C PHE A 235 5.06 -0.87 -14.30
N GLY A 236 5.61 -1.12 -15.50
CA GLY A 236 5.36 -2.36 -16.24
C GLY A 236 5.85 -3.61 -15.52
N ILE A 237 6.98 -3.51 -14.81
CA ILE A 237 7.48 -4.55 -13.91
C ILE A 237 7.30 -4.07 -12.47
N GLY A 238 6.25 -4.58 -11.81
CA GLY A 238 5.92 -4.28 -10.41
C GLY A 238 6.85 -4.97 -9.40
N ALA A 239 6.38 -5.11 -8.16
CA ALA A 239 7.15 -5.70 -7.07
C ALA A 239 7.59 -7.14 -7.38
N ILE A 240 8.84 -7.48 -7.03
CA ILE A 240 9.35 -8.85 -7.15
C ILE A 240 9.89 -9.30 -5.80
N CYS A 241 9.10 -10.10 -5.11
CA CYS A 241 9.59 -10.85 -3.96
C CYS A 241 10.42 -12.02 -4.49
N GLY A 242 11.64 -12.21 -3.96
CA GLY A 242 12.44 -13.40 -4.25
C GLY A 242 11.58 -14.65 -4.08
N SER A 243 11.53 -15.49 -5.11
CA SER A 243 10.64 -16.64 -5.18
C SER A 243 10.80 -17.57 -3.95
N ALA A 244 9.65 -17.93 -3.36
CA ALA A 244 9.42 -18.99 -2.38
C ALA A 244 9.86 -18.76 -0.92
N ARG A 245 8.99 -18.14 -0.13
CA ARG A 245 8.30 -19.00 0.85
C ARG A 245 7.02 -19.45 0.19
N LEU A 246 6.94 -20.74 -0.12
CA LEU A 246 5.66 -21.40 -0.32
C LEU A 246 4.76 -20.94 0.83
N ARG A 247 3.65 -20.28 0.53
CA ARG A 247 2.48 -20.49 1.36
C ARG A 247 2.23 -21.99 1.21
N GLU A 248 2.64 -22.75 2.22
CA GLU A 248 2.29 -24.15 2.35
C GLU A 248 0.79 -24.26 2.03
N PRO A 249 0.41 -25.01 0.98
CA PRO A 249 -0.98 -25.29 0.75
C PRO A 249 -1.44 -26.11 1.94
N THR A 250 -2.40 -25.57 2.69
CA THR A 250 -3.30 -26.28 3.61
C THR A 250 -2.93 -27.74 3.83
N GLU A 251 -2.39 -28.03 5.02
CA GLU A 251 -2.27 -29.39 5.54
C GLU A 251 -3.62 -30.11 5.36
N ARG A 252 -3.72 -30.87 4.26
CA ARG A 252 -4.75 -31.86 4.09
C ARG A 252 -4.39 -32.91 5.12
N VAL A 253 -5.16 -32.96 6.21
CA VAL A 253 -5.20 -34.10 7.10
C VAL A 253 -5.67 -35.29 6.26
N GLU A 254 -4.73 -36.00 5.63
CA GLU A 254 -4.95 -37.35 5.17
C GLU A 254 -4.92 -38.25 6.40
N LEU A 255 -6.11 -38.71 6.81
CA LEU A 255 -6.25 -39.86 7.69
C LEU A 255 -5.65 -41.07 6.96
N GLY A 256 -4.36 -41.29 7.19
CA GLY A 256 -3.68 -42.52 6.82
C GLY A 256 -4.27 -43.69 7.61
N VAL A 257 -5.20 -44.41 7.00
CA VAL A 257 -5.54 -45.77 7.42
C VAL A 257 -4.46 -46.68 6.84
N ASP A 258 -3.54 -47.13 7.70
CA ASP A 258 -2.61 -48.21 7.41
C ASP A 258 -3.22 -49.56 7.83
N PRO A 259 -3.56 -50.46 6.90
CA PRO A 259 -4.04 -51.80 7.23
C PRO A 259 -2.86 -52.77 7.22
N GLY A 260 -2.11 -52.87 8.33
CA GLY A 260 -1.18 -53.98 8.47
C GLY A 260 0.01 -53.78 9.39
N ALA A 261 -0.23 -53.73 10.69
CA ALA A 261 0.82 -54.04 11.67
C ALA A 261 0.23 -54.74 12.89
N LEU A 262 0.32 -56.07 12.89
CA LEU A 262 0.17 -56.88 14.09
C LEU A 262 1.46 -56.78 14.93
N PRO A 263 1.31 -56.59 16.25
CA PRO A 263 2.07 -57.39 17.21
C PRO A 263 1.06 -58.11 18.12
N GLY A 264 1.24 -59.41 18.38
CA GLY A 264 2.25 -59.86 19.32
C GLY A 264 1.60 -59.89 20.71
N GLY A 265 1.16 -61.08 21.11
CA GLY A 265 0.23 -61.26 22.22
C GLY A 265 0.81 -60.96 23.60
N GLU A 266 -0.10 -60.62 24.50
CA GLU A 266 0.00 -60.92 25.92
C GLU A 266 -1.45 -61.10 26.43
N ARG A 267 -1.72 -62.24 27.08
CA ARG A 267 -3.00 -62.53 27.72
C ARG A 267 -3.08 -61.80 29.06
N VAL A 268 -4.20 -61.14 29.35
CA VAL A 268 -4.74 -61.09 30.72
C VAL A 268 -6.26 -60.93 30.72
N HIS A 269 -6.85 -61.52 31.76
CA HIS A 269 -8.23 -61.94 31.94
C HIS A 269 -9.26 -60.82 32.23
N ALA A 270 -10.46 -60.99 31.61
CA ALA A 270 -11.83 -60.90 32.17
C ALA A 270 -12.38 -59.56 32.76
N PRO A 271 -13.72 -59.39 32.97
CA PRO A 271 -14.89 -60.00 32.32
C PRO A 271 -15.99 -58.99 31.86
N VAL A 272 -16.88 -59.55 31.04
CA VAL A 272 -18.32 -59.30 30.74
C VAL A 272 -19.12 -58.54 31.84
N ILE A 273 -20.13 -57.73 31.47
CA ILE A 273 -21.58 -57.86 31.80
C ILE A 273 -22.38 -56.58 31.41
N GLY A 274 -23.46 -56.79 30.62
CA GLY A 274 -24.74 -56.04 30.64
C GLY A 274 -24.79 -54.73 29.84
N GLY A 275 -25.67 -54.49 28.86
CA GLY A 275 -27.00 -55.06 28.56
C GLY A 275 -28.10 -54.00 28.75
N VAL A 276 -29.09 -54.01 27.83
CA VAL A 276 -30.42 -53.34 27.83
C VAL A 276 -30.47 -52.02 27.00
N HIS A 277 -30.94 -52.06 25.74
CA HIS A 277 -32.33 -51.97 25.20
C HIS A 277 -32.91 -50.53 25.22
N VAL A 278 -33.07 -49.80 24.09
CA VAL A 278 -34.04 -49.88 22.95
C VAL A 278 -35.26 -48.94 23.16
N VAL A 279 -35.28 -47.72 22.59
CA VAL A 279 -35.93 -47.16 21.34
C VAL A 279 -37.36 -46.54 21.61
N PRO A 280 -38.09 -45.89 20.66
CA PRO A 280 -38.26 -44.43 20.40
C PRO A 280 -39.72 -43.88 20.46
N ASP A 281 -39.92 -42.71 19.81
CA ASP A 281 -41.16 -42.02 19.36
C ASP A 281 -41.73 -40.99 20.36
N GLY A 282 -42.18 -39.79 20.01
CA GLY A 282 -42.46 -39.10 18.74
C GLY A 282 -43.60 -38.08 18.98
N VAL A 283 -43.72 -37.11 18.07
CA VAL A 283 -44.96 -36.32 17.74
C VAL A 283 -45.20 -34.95 18.41
N VAL A 284 -45.23 -33.95 17.51
CA VAL A 284 -45.75 -32.54 17.48
C VAL A 284 -47.29 -32.61 17.26
N PRO A 285 -48.22 -31.68 17.69
CA PRO A 285 -48.40 -30.40 16.97
C PRO A 285 -49.26 -29.23 17.55
N THR A 286 -49.29 -28.15 16.76
CA THR A 286 -50.33 -27.08 16.56
C THR A 286 -50.54 -26.03 17.65
N GLY A 287 -50.80 -24.74 17.37
CA GLY A 287 -51.04 -24.02 16.11
C GLY A 287 -51.31 -22.50 16.30
N SER A 288 -51.22 -21.76 15.17
CA SER A 288 -52.11 -20.66 14.67
C SER A 288 -52.33 -19.36 15.48
N ALA A 289 -52.63 -18.17 14.95
CA ALA A 289 -52.59 -17.50 13.63
C ALA A 289 -53.11 -16.04 13.82
N GLY A 290 -52.81 -15.11 12.90
CA GLY A 290 -53.45 -13.77 12.73
C GLY A 290 -52.42 -12.62 12.57
N VAL A 291 -52.06 -12.07 11.38
CA VAL A 291 -52.81 -11.30 10.33
C VAL A 291 -53.22 -9.91 10.87
N ALA A 292 -52.95 -8.72 10.29
CA ALA A 292 -52.53 -8.26 8.96
C ALA A 292 -52.09 -6.77 8.95
N ALA A 293 -51.39 -6.38 7.85
CA ALA A 293 -51.49 -5.15 7.05
C ALA A 293 -51.11 -3.78 7.66
N ASP A 294 -50.68 -2.74 6.95
CA ASP A 294 -50.09 -2.44 5.63
C ASP A 294 -50.01 -0.88 5.60
N ARG A 295 -49.10 -0.29 4.80
CA ARG A 295 -49.01 1.13 4.35
C ARG A 295 -47.77 1.94 4.74
N ALA A 296 -46.99 2.26 3.71
CA ALA A 296 -46.46 3.58 3.36
C ALA A 296 -46.78 3.80 1.85
N PRO A 297 -46.54 4.96 1.19
CA PRO A 297 -45.99 6.24 1.64
C PRO A 297 -46.80 7.49 1.19
N GLU A 298 -46.48 8.69 1.70
CA GLU A 298 -46.77 9.96 1.00
C GLU A 298 -45.60 10.95 1.15
N CYS A 299 -45.20 11.52 0.01
CA CYS A 299 -44.36 12.71 -0.13
C CYS A 299 -45.26 13.96 -0.10
N GLY A 300 -44.78 15.07 0.47
CA GLY A 300 -45.46 16.36 0.38
C GLY A 300 -44.62 17.55 0.87
N HIS A 301 -44.24 18.39 -0.11
CA HIS A 301 -43.74 19.77 -0.07
C HIS A 301 -42.27 20.04 0.29
#